data_AF-A0A2B7GNK3-F1
#
_entry.id   AF-A0A2B7GNK3-F1
#
_cell.length_a   1.000
_cell.length_b   1.000
_cell.length_c   1.000
_cell.angle_alpha   90.00
_cell.angle_beta   90.00
_cell.angle_gamma   90.00
#
_symmetry.space_group_name_H-M   'P 1'
#
loop_
_entity.id
_entity.type
_entity.pdbx_description
1 polymer ?
#
loop_
_entity_poly.entity_id
_entity_poly.type
_entity_poly.pdbx_seq_one_letter_code
_entity_poly.pdbx_strand_id
1 'polypeptide(L)'
;MSNERRAHCAECGEYHAADGETAGVSGGRFLCIDCTGEPVVFVGECLDCEWSYRKSGRSSNRYSVKQRVQQEKNSHETRLETFEDESHETVWRAVEPNAAERENPVLPGESV
;
A
#
# COMPACT_ATOMS: atom_id res chain seq x y z
N MET A 1 4.04 19.33 33.57
CA MET A 1 4.88 18.54 32.65
C MET A 1 3.95 17.98 31.59
N SER A 2 3.99 18.50 30.36
CA SER A 2 3.28 17.91 29.24
C SER A 2 3.92 16.54 28.97
N ASN A 3 3.17 15.46 29.16
CA ASN A 3 3.55 14.17 28.62
C ASN A 3 3.43 14.26 27.10
N GLU A 4 4.47 14.75 26.43
CA GLU A 4 4.58 14.70 24.98
C GLU A 4 4.59 13.22 24.59
N ARG A 5 3.44 12.74 24.13
CA ARG A 5 3.31 11.38 23.63
C ARG A 5 4.18 11.30 22.38
N ARG A 6 5.23 10.47 22.43
CA ARG A 6 6.09 10.17 21.28
C ARG A 6 5.88 8.72 20.86
N ALA A 7 5.99 8.47 19.56
CA ALA A 7 5.89 7.13 18.99
C ALA A 7 6.85 6.97 17.80
N HIS A 8 7.14 5.72 17.45
CA HIS A 8 7.96 5.39 16.29
C HIS A 8 7.16 5.54 15.00
N CYS A 9 7.70 6.27 14.04
CA CYS A 9 7.19 6.26 12.67
C CYS A 9 7.31 4.85 12.08
N ALA A 10 6.23 4.35 11.51
CA ALA A 10 6.17 2.99 11.01
C ALA A 10 6.96 2.78 9.69
N GLU A 11 7.44 3.84 9.03
CA GLU A 11 8.27 3.76 7.83
C GLU A 11 9.75 3.98 8.14
N CYS A 12 10.15 5.14 8.70
CA CYS A 12 11.57 5.43 8.99
C CYS A 12 12.06 4.87 10.35
N GLY A 13 11.16 4.49 11.26
CA GLY A 13 11.50 4.00 12.59
C GLY A 13 11.92 5.08 13.60
N GLU A 14 11.99 6.35 13.20
CA GLU A 14 12.38 7.45 14.09
C GLU A 14 11.25 7.84 15.07
N TYR A 15 11.62 8.44 16.21
CA TYR A 15 10.68 8.89 17.24
C TYR A 15 10.21 10.32 16.99
N HIS A 16 8.91 10.48 16.73
CA HIS A 16 8.28 11.79 16.52
C HIS A 16 7.26 12.10 17.61
N ALA A 17 6.99 13.39 17.82
CA ALA A 17 5.91 13.85 18.68
C ALA A 17 4.56 13.54 18.02
N ALA A 18 3.63 12.95 18.77
CA ALA A 18 2.28 12.65 18.30
C ALA A 18 1.36 13.87 18.48
N ASP A 19 1.74 14.99 17.85
CA ASP A 19 1.05 16.28 17.94
C ASP A 19 0.07 16.53 16.78
N GLY A 20 0.12 15.69 15.73
CA GLY A 20 -0.70 15.82 14.52
C GLY A 20 -0.12 16.78 13.47
N GLU A 21 0.90 17.57 13.81
CA GLU A 21 1.61 18.47 12.90
C GLU A 21 2.87 17.80 12.34
N THR A 22 3.67 17.17 13.21
CA THR A 22 4.93 16.51 12.86
C THR A 22 4.76 15.02 12.63
N ALA A 23 3.82 14.39 13.34
CA ALA A 23 3.45 13.00 13.15
C ALA A 23 2.05 12.70 13.69
N GLY A 24 1.40 11.70 13.11
CA GLY A 24 0.05 11.31 13.46
C GLY A 24 -0.32 9.91 12.98
N VAL A 25 -1.52 9.46 13.36
CA VAL A 25 -2.04 8.17 12.89
C VAL A 25 -2.67 8.37 11.52
N SER A 26 -2.18 7.65 10.52
CA SER A 26 -2.68 7.62 9.14
C SER A 26 -2.71 6.18 8.63
N GLY A 27 -3.81 5.78 8.00
CA GLY A 27 -3.95 4.40 7.48
C GLY A 27 -3.79 3.31 8.55
N GLY A 28 -4.11 3.62 9.82
CA GLY A 28 -3.95 2.71 10.96
C GLY A 28 -2.52 2.59 11.51
N ARG A 29 -1.58 3.42 11.03
CA ARG A 29 -0.17 3.41 11.46
C ARG A 29 0.26 4.80 11.91
N PHE A 30 1.22 4.88 12.83
CA PHE A 30 1.83 6.15 13.21
C PHE A 30 2.89 6.54 12.19
N LEU A 31 2.76 7.70 11.56
CA LEU A 31 3.65 8.19 10.49
C LEU A 31 4.10 9.61 10.81
N CYS A 32 5.38 9.92 10.57
CA CYS A 32 5.83 11.31 10.49
C CYS A 32 5.40 11.95 9.18
N ILE A 33 5.30 13.28 9.20
CA ILE A 33 4.81 14.08 8.07
C ILE A 33 5.58 13.78 6.78
N ASP A 34 6.90 13.63 6.88
CA ASP A 34 7.77 13.31 5.74
C ASP A 34 7.42 11.94 5.13
N CYS A 35 7.21 10.93 5.98
CA CYS A 35 6.86 9.59 5.53
C CYS A 35 5.40 9.44 5.08
N THR A 36 4.50 10.40 5.35
CA THR A 36 3.09 10.27 4.93
C THR A 36 2.93 10.29 3.42
N GLY A 37 3.80 11.02 2.72
CA GLY A 37 3.80 11.18 1.26
C GLY A 37 4.58 10.12 0.50
N GLU A 38 5.42 9.34 1.20
CA GLU A 38 6.29 8.35 0.57
C GLU A 38 5.48 7.31 -0.22
N PRO A 39 5.92 6.96 -1.44
CA PRO A 39 5.23 5.98 -2.26
C PRO A 39 5.35 4.58 -1.65
N VAL A 40 4.24 3.85 -1.69
CA VAL A 40 4.15 2.43 -1.36
C VAL A 40 3.55 1.70 -2.55
N VAL A 41 4.09 0.51 -2.84
CA VAL A 41 3.66 -0.28 -4.00
C VAL A 41 3.41 -1.71 -3.60
N PHE A 42 2.32 -2.26 -4.09
CA PHE A 42 1.99 -3.67 -3.98
C PHE A 42 1.79 -4.26 -5.38
N VAL A 43 2.20 -5.51 -5.53
CA VAL A 43 2.00 -6.29 -6.76
C VAL A 43 1.28 -7.57 -6.39
N GLY A 44 0.23 -7.89 -7.13
CA GLY A 44 -0.42 -9.19 -7.17
C GLY A 44 0.02 -9.94 -8.43
N GLU A 45 0.31 -11.22 -8.31
CA GLU A 45 0.78 -12.09 -9.39
C GLU A 45 0.03 -13.43 -9.31
N CYS A 46 -0.31 -14.00 -10.45
CA CYS A 46 -0.78 -15.38 -10.53
C CYS A 46 0.42 -16.30 -10.72
N LEU A 47 0.43 -17.44 -10.04
CA LEU A 47 1.52 -18.42 -10.14
C LEU A 47 1.34 -19.36 -11.34
N ASP A 48 0.11 -19.46 -11.86
CA ASP A 48 -0.26 -20.40 -12.92
C ASP A 48 -0.34 -19.73 -14.30
N CYS A 49 -0.42 -18.40 -14.38
CA CYS A 49 -0.46 -17.66 -15.65
C CYS A 49 0.27 -16.31 -15.56
N GLU A 50 0.42 -15.62 -16.70
CA GLU A 50 1.17 -14.35 -16.80
C GLU A 50 0.43 -13.12 -16.23
N TRP A 51 -0.66 -13.32 -15.48
CA TRP A 51 -1.40 -12.21 -14.90
C TRP A 51 -0.61 -11.54 -13.76
N SER A 52 -0.54 -10.21 -13.82
CA SER A 52 -0.03 -9.39 -12.73
C SER A 52 -0.80 -8.07 -12.63
N TYR A 53 -0.89 -7.55 -11.41
CA TYR A 53 -1.50 -6.27 -11.12
C TYR A 53 -0.65 -5.49 -10.13
N ARG A 54 -0.18 -4.31 -10.55
CA ARG A 54 0.63 -3.39 -9.74
C ARG A 54 -0.19 -2.17 -9.36
N LYS A 55 -0.18 -1.80 -8.08
CA LYS A 55 -0.76 -0.53 -7.61
C LYS A 55 0.18 0.19 -6.68
N SER A 56 0.37 1.48 -6.95
CA SER A 56 1.10 2.42 -6.10
C SER A 56 0.15 3.42 -5.44
N GLY A 57 0.62 4.06 -4.38
CA GLY A 57 -0.04 5.17 -3.71
C GLY A 57 0.83 5.70 -2.57
N ARG A 58 0.29 6.61 -1.76
CA ARG A 58 1.01 7.17 -0.60
C ARG A 58 0.97 6.23 0.61
N SER A 59 1.98 6.31 1.47
CA SER A 59 2.08 5.52 2.70
C SER A 59 0.87 5.72 3.64
N SER A 60 0.33 6.94 3.70
CA SER A 60 -0.92 7.24 4.41
C SER A 60 -2.13 6.42 3.91
N ASN A 61 -2.11 5.99 2.65
CA ASN A 61 -3.13 5.18 2.00
C ASN A 61 -2.72 3.71 1.79
N ARG A 62 -1.62 3.24 2.41
CA ARG A 62 -1.06 1.89 2.22
C ARG A 62 -2.11 0.77 2.30
N TYR A 63 -3.06 0.89 3.24
CA TYR A 63 -4.13 -0.10 3.39
C TYR A 63 -5.04 -0.14 2.15
N SER A 64 -5.44 1.02 1.62
CA SER A 64 -6.28 1.10 0.41
C SER A 64 -5.55 0.52 -0.81
N VAL A 65 -4.26 0.83 -0.98
CA VAL A 65 -3.43 0.29 -2.06
C VAL A 65 -3.37 -1.25 -1.98
N LYS A 66 -3.10 -1.78 -0.79
CA LYS A 66 -3.09 -3.24 -0.55
C LYS A 66 -4.45 -3.88 -0.83
N GLN A 67 -5.54 -3.28 -0.34
CA GLN A 67 -6.90 -3.79 -0.55
C GLN A 67 -7.25 -3.86 -2.03
N ARG A 68 -6.85 -2.86 -2.83
CA ARG A 68 -7.09 -2.87 -4.27
C ARG A 68 -6.40 -4.05 -4.95
N VAL A 69 -5.13 -4.31 -4.62
CA VAL A 69 -4.40 -5.48 -5.16
C VAL A 69 -5.06 -6.80 -4.76
N GLN A 70 -5.54 -6.90 -3.51
CA GLN A 70 -6.24 -8.10 -3.04
C GLN A 70 -7.58 -8.31 -3.75
N GLN A 71 -8.33 -7.24 -4.02
CA GLN A 71 -9.58 -7.33 -4.78
C GLN A 71 -9.36 -7.81 -6.21
N GLU A 72 -8.35 -7.26 -6.90
CA GLU A 72 -8.00 -7.66 -8.26
C GLU A 72 -7.56 -9.13 -8.32
N LYS A 73 -6.75 -9.58 -7.34
CA LYS A 73 -6.41 -10.99 -7.17
C LYS A 73 -7.65 -11.89 -7.06
N ASN A 74 -8.52 -11.59 -6.08
CA ASN A 74 -9.70 -12.42 -5.83
C ASN A 74 -10.60 -12.45 -7.08
N SER A 75 -10.74 -11.32 -7.79
CA SER A 75 -11.50 -11.27 -9.03
C SER A 75 -10.88 -12.14 -10.13
N HIS A 76 -9.55 -12.23 -10.20
CA HIS A 76 -8.86 -13.09 -11.15
C HIS A 76 -9.12 -14.57 -10.85
N GLU A 77 -8.95 -14.99 -9.59
CA GLU A 77 -9.20 -16.36 -9.13
C GLU A 77 -10.65 -16.78 -9.39
N THR A 78 -11.62 -15.97 -8.94
CA THR A 78 -13.06 -16.27 -9.12
C THR A 78 -13.47 -16.35 -10.58
N ARG A 79 -12.90 -15.51 -11.45
CA ARG A 79 -13.17 -15.56 -12.90
C ARG A 79 -12.74 -16.92 -13.46
N LEU A 80 -11.55 -17.39 -13.12
CA LEU A 80 -10.99 -18.61 -13.70
C LEU A 80 -11.66 -19.87 -13.15
N GLU A 81 -11.99 -19.89 -11.86
CA GLU A 81 -12.81 -20.95 -11.27
C GLU A 81 -14.19 -21.04 -11.95
N THR A 82 -14.79 -19.91 -12.32
CA THR A 82 -16.12 -19.88 -12.95
C THR A 82 -16.11 -20.29 -14.43
N PHE A 83 -15.06 -19.92 -15.18
CA PHE A 83 -15.04 -20.04 -16.65
C PHE A 83 -14.14 -21.15 -17.18
N GLU A 84 -13.08 -21.51 -16.47
CA GLU A 84 -12.03 -22.43 -16.96
C GLU A 84 -11.98 -23.74 -16.16
N ASP A 85 -12.70 -23.86 -15.03
CA ASP A 85 -12.65 -25.01 -14.11
C ASP A 85 -11.21 -25.34 -13.65
N GLU A 86 -10.36 -24.30 -13.60
CA GLU A 86 -8.97 -24.33 -13.17
C GLU A 86 -8.80 -23.46 -11.92
N SER A 87 -8.15 -24.02 -10.89
CA SER A 87 -7.80 -23.27 -9.68
C SER A 87 -6.50 -22.52 -9.93
N HIS A 88 -6.58 -21.20 -10.01
CA HIS A 88 -5.42 -20.33 -10.06
C HIS A 88 -5.04 -19.89 -8.65
N GLU A 89 -3.77 -20.05 -8.28
CA GLU A 89 -3.19 -19.50 -7.07
C GLU A 89 -2.61 -18.13 -7.36
N THR A 90 -3.04 -17.12 -6.59
CA THR A 90 -2.43 -15.80 -6.66
C THR A 90 -1.71 -15.44 -5.36
N VAL A 91 -0.69 -14.60 -5.45
CA VAL A 91 0.06 -14.05 -4.31
C VAL A 91 0.18 -12.54 -4.42
N TRP A 92 0.43 -11.85 -3.31
CA TRP A 92 0.76 -10.42 -3.35
C TRP A 92 1.96 -10.10 -2.45
N ARG A 93 2.72 -9.08 -2.82
CA ARG A 93 3.89 -8.61 -2.07
C ARG A 93 4.05 -7.09 -2.15
N ALA A 94 4.68 -6.51 -1.13
CA ALA A 94 5.18 -5.15 -1.21
C ALA A 94 6.46 -5.14 -2.07
N VAL A 95 6.64 -4.11 -2.88
CA VAL A 95 7.82 -3.94 -3.73
C VAL A 95 8.34 -2.52 -3.66
N GLU A 96 9.59 -2.33 -4.05
CA GLU A 96 10.19 -1.00 -4.16
C GLU A 96 9.47 -0.17 -5.25
N PRO A 97 9.20 1.12 -4.95
CA PRO A 97 8.71 2.06 -5.94
C PRO A 97 9.76 2.29 -7.03
N ASN A 98 9.32 2.32 -8.29
CA ASN A 98 10.15 2.70 -9.44
C ASN A 98 10.37 4.23 -9.48
N ALA A 99 11.22 4.70 -10.40
CA ALA A 99 11.55 6.13 -10.50
C ALA A 99 10.30 7.01 -10.70
N ALA A 100 9.40 6.61 -11.60
CA ALA A 100 8.18 7.36 -11.87
C ALA A 100 7.23 7.45 -10.66
N GLU A 101 7.13 6.37 -9.88
CA GLU A 101 6.29 6.30 -8.67
C GLU A 101 6.87 7.17 -7.52
N ARG A 102 8.20 7.41 -7.52
CA ARG A 102 8.86 8.33 -6.59
C ARG A 102 8.67 9.79 -6.98
N GLU A 103 8.67 10.07 -8.28
CA GLU A 103 8.50 11.42 -8.81
C GLU A 103 7.03 11.89 -8.81
N ASN A 104 6.08 10.96 -8.97
CA ASN A 104 4.63 11.24 -8.97
C ASN A 104 3.85 10.21 -8.14
N PRO A 105 3.84 10.33 -6.79
CA PRO A 105 3.02 9.46 -5.95
C PRO A 105 1.54 9.74 -6.22
N VAL A 106 0.85 8.79 -6.88
CA VAL A 106 -0.56 8.87 -7.28
C VAL A 106 -1.41 9.48 -6.16
N LEU A 107 -2.10 10.59 -6.48
CA LEU A 107 -2.94 11.30 -5.52
C LEU A 107 -4.19 10.48 -5.20
N PRO A 108 -4.70 10.55 -3.95
CA PRO A 108 -5.99 9.94 -3.64
C PRO A 108 -7.08 10.54 -4.55
N GLY A 109 -7.67 9.71 -5.42
CA GLY A 109 -8.74 10.09 -6.33
C GLY A 109 -8.41 10.00 -7.82
N GLU A 110 -7.14 9.85 -8.19
CA GLU A 110 -6.77 9.63 -9.59
C GLU A 110 -6.80 8.12 -9.88
N SER A 111 -7.93 7.69 -10.45
CA SER A 111 -8.05 6.37 -11.07
C SER A 111 -7.39 6.46 -12.45
N VAL A 112 -6.41 5.59 -12.71
CA VAL A 112 -6.09 5.16 -14.08
C VAL A 112 -7.07 4.05 -14.43
#